data_AF-A0A2G6NR06-F1
#
_entry.id   AF-A0A2G6NR06-F1
#
_cell.length_a   1.000
_cell.length_b   1.000
_cell.length_c   1.000
_cell.angle_alpha   90.00
_cell.angle_beta   90.00
_cell.angle_gamma   90.00
#
_symmetry.space_group_name_H-M   'P 1'
#
loop_
_entity.id
_entity.type
_entity.pdbx_description
1 polymer ?
#
loop_
_entity_poly.entity_id
_entity_poly.type
_entity_poly.pdbx_seq_one_letter_code
_entity_poly.pdbx_strand_id
1 'polypeptide(L)'
;MFKSLRWKLVFIAEAMVLITTISLLFTITRIMEKTEEKKHQVQVSQQAASRINLIESDYDGFRHDIIMFSDSQLFKNVDDSVQTYTKAQNVKIKSSDIGGHEPRVYESFKEFDQSHPGITFTYFGTRYGGYLLPRRRDSVKL
;
A
#
# COMPACT_ATOMS: atom_id res chain seq x y z
N MET A 1 71.38 -13.74 -4.91
CA MET A 1 71.79 -15.16 -4.98
C MET A 1 70.95 -15.92 -6.01
N PHE A 2 70.93 -15.50 -7.29
CA PHE A 2 70.21 -16.18 -8.38
C PHE A 2 70.91 -15.93 -9.73
N LYS A 3 71.99 -16.68 -10.00
CA LYS A 3 72.71 -16.65 -11.31
C LYS A 3 72.62 -17.98 -12.07
N SER A 4 71.78 -18.92 -11.62
CA SER A 4 71.57 -20.22 -12.26
C SER A 4 70.44 -20.14 -13.29
N LEU A 5 70.71 -20.58 -14.53
CA LEU A 5 69.75 -20.62 -15.64
C LEU A 5 68.45 -21.38 -15.29
N ARG A 6 68.56 -22.40 -14.43
CA ARG A 6 67.42 -23.19 -13.93
C ARG A 6 66.44 -22.35 -13.11
N TRP A 7 66.95 -21.44 -12.29
CA TRP A 7 66.13 -20.55 -11.47
C TRP A 7 65.38 -19.50 -12.29
N LYS A 8 65.97 -19.01 -13.39
CA LYS A 8 65.29 -18.09 -14.31
C LYS A 8 64.08 -18.75 -14.99
N LEU A 9 64.21 -20.01 -15.40
CA LEU A 9 63.13 -20.76 -16.04
C LEU A 9 61.97 -21.04 -15.08
N VAL A 10 62.26 -21.41 -13.83
CA VAL A 10 61.23 -21.60 -12.79
C VAL A 10 60.47 -20.29 -12.53
N PHE A 11 61.18 -19.17 -12.42
CA PHE A 11 60.56 -17.88 -12.17
C PHE A 11 59.67 -17.41 -13.33
N ILE A 12 60.07 -17.66 -14.58
CA ILE A 12 59.25 -17.35 -15.76
C ILE A 12 58.00 -18.22 -15.81
N ALA A 13 58.12 -19.52 -15.52
CA ALA A 13 56.99 -20.44 -15.48
C ALA A 13 55.98 -20.04 -14.38
N GLU A 14 56.47 -19.67 -13.19
CA GLU A 14 55.64 -19.19 -12.08
C GLU A 14 54.96 -17.86 -12.40
N ALA A 15 55.70 -16.90 -12.99
CA ALA A 15 55.12 -15.64 -13.42
C ALA A 15 54.01 -15.82 -14.47
N MET A 16 54.15 -16.77 -15.39
CA MET A 16 53.15 -17.06 -16.41
C MET A 16 51.84 -17.63 -15.81
N VAL A 17 51.95 -18.47 -14.78
CA VAL A 17 50.79 -18.99 -14.02
C VAL A 17 50.13 -17.85 -13.23
N LEU A 18 50.92 -16.95 -12.63
CA LEU A 18 50.38 -15.81 -11.90
C LEU A 18 49.63 -14.82 -12.81
N ILE A 19 50.16 -14.55 -14.00
CA ILE A 19 49.50 -13.63 -14.96
C ILE A 19 48.15 -14.19 -15.40
N THR A 20 48.08 -15.49 -15.72
CA THR A 20 46.83 -16.12 -16.17
C THR A 20 45.78 -16.19 -15.06
N THR A 21 46.19 -16.53 -13.83
CA THR A 21 45.28 -16.55 -12.67
C THR A 21 44.75 -15.17 -12.30
N ILE A 22 45.60 -14.13 -12.29
CA ILE A 22 45.17 -12.74 -12.03
C ILE A 22 44.18 -12.25 -13.10
N SER A 23 44.45 -12.54 -14.38
CA SER A 23 43.56 -12.15 -15.48
C SER A 23 42.19 -12.82 -15.39
N LEU A 24 42.15 -14.09 -14.95
CA LEU A 24 40.90 -14.83 -14.75
C LEU A 24 40.09 -14.24 -13.57
N LEU A 25 40.75 -13.98 -12.44
CA LEU A 25 40.14 -13.37 -11.27
C LEU A 25 39.55 -11.99 -11.58
N PHE A 26 40.27 -11.16 -12.34
CA PHE A 26 39.79 -9.85 -12.76
C PHE A 26 38.54 -9.94 -13.67
N THR A 27 38.49 -10.94 -14.55
CA THR A 27 37.34 -11.13 -15.44
C THR A 27 36.10 -11.59 -14.67
N ILE A 28 36.26 -12.56 -13.76
CA ILE A 28 35.18 -13.11 -12.94
C ILE A 28 34.57 -12.01 -12.06
N THR A 29 35.41 -11.24 -11.37
CA THR A 29 34.95 -10.15 -10.49
C THR A 29 34.12 -9.11 -11.24
N ARG A 30 34.55 -8.69 -12.44
CA ARG A 30 33.81 -7.76 -13.29
C ARG A 30 32.46 -8.29 -13.76
N ILE A 31 32.37 -9.58 -14.06
CA ILE A 31 31.10 -10.21 -14.47
C ILE A 31 30.16 -10.34 -13.27
N MET A 32 30.68 -10.72 -12.10
CA MET A 32 29.89 -10.82 -10.87
C MET A 32 29.33 -9.46 -10.46
N GLU A 33 30.15 -8.41 -10.43
CA GLU A 33 29.73 -7.05 -10.08
C GLU A 33 28.58 -6.57 -10.99
N LYS A 34 28.73 -6.70 -12.31
CA LYS A 34 27.67 -6.34 -13.27
C LYS A 34 26.40 -7.18 -13.11
N THR A 35 26.53 -8.44 -12.69
CA THR A 35 25.40 -9.35 -12.50
C THR A 35 24.65 -9.00 -11.21
N GLU A 36 25.38 -8.70 -10.15
CA GLU A 36 24.80 -8.26 -8.88
C GLU A 36 24.10 -6.92 -9.03
N GLU A 37 24.72 -5.92 -9.67
CA GLU A 37 24.08 -4.63 -9.94
C GLU A 37 22.77 -4.78 -10.71
N LYS A 38 22.77 -5.57 -11.80
CA LYS A 38 21.56 -5.84 -12.59
C LYS A 38 20.51 -6.58 -11.77
N LYS A 39 20.92 -7.57 -10.98
CA LYS A 39 20.01 -8.34 -10.12
C LYS A 39 19.39 -7.46 -9.05
N HIS A 40 20.17 -6.60 -8.41
CA HIS A 40 19.69 -5.62 -7.45
C HIS A 40 18.73 -4.63 -8.08
N GLN A 41 19.05 -4.08 -9.26
CA GLN A 41 18.16 -3.17 -9.97
C GLN A 41 16.82 -3.82 -10.34
N VAL A 42 16.85 -5.03 -10.88
CA VAL A 42 15.63 -5.79 -11.22
C VAL A 42 14.83 -6.10 -9.97
N GLN A 43 15.46 -6.57 -8.89
CA GLN A 43 14.78 -6.86 -7.63
C GLN A 43 14.12 -5.63 -7.04
N VAL A 44 14.81 -4.49 -7.00
CA VAL A 44 14.24 -3.22 -6.51
C VAL A 44 13.06 -2.80 -7.39
N SER A 45 13.17 -2.90 -8.71
CA SER A 45 12.07 -2.56 -9.63
C SER A 45 10.85 -3.48 -9.46
N GLN A 46 11.07 -4.78 -9.28
CA GLN A 46 10.01 -5.77 -9.05
C GLN A 46 9.33 -5.54 -7.70
N GLN A 47 10.11 -5.24 -6.66
CA GLN A 47 9.56 -4.91 -5.35
C GLN A 47 8.74 -3.63 -5.40
N ALA A 48 9.22 -2.60 -6.10
CA ALA A 48 8.48 -1.35 -6.29
C ALA A 48 7.18 -1.60 -7.06
N ALA A 49 7.23 -2.32 -8.19
CA ALA A 49 6.05 -2.66 -8.98
C ALA A 49 5.03 -3.48 -8.17
N SER A 50 5.49 -4.48 -7.40
CA SER A 50 4.61 -5.26 -6.53
C SER A 50 3.93 -4.41 -5.46
N ARG A 51 4.64 -3.44 -4.88
CA ARG A 51 4.04 -2.50 -3.91
C ARG A 51 3.00 -1.59 -4.55
N ILE A 52 3.27 -1.09 -5.76
CA ILE A 52 2.32 -0.28 -6.53
C ILE A 52 1.05 -1.09 -6.83
N ASN A 53 1.19 -2.33 -7.29
CA ASN A 53 0.05 -3.20 -7.57
C ASN A 53 -0.81 -3.48 -6.32
N LEU A 54 -0.18 -3.61 -5.14
CA LEU A 54 -0.91 -3.76 -3.87
C LEU A 54 -1.74 -2.50 -3.56
N ILE A 55 -1.13 -1.32 -3.72
CA ILE A 55 -1.83 -0.04 -3.53
C ILE A 55 -3.01 0.08 -4.50
N GLU A 56 -2.81 -0.24 -5.78
CA GLU A 56 -3.87 -0.19 -6.79
C GLU A 56 -5.02 -1.16 -6.45
N SER A 57 -4.68 -2.38 -6.02
CA SER A 57 -5.68 -3.36 -5.58
C SER A 57 -6.48 -2.88 -4.36
N ASP A 58 -5.85 -2.18 -3.41
CA ASP A 58 -6.54 -1.61 -2.25
C ASP A 58 -7.51 -0.50 -2.70
N TYR A 59 -7.09 0.36 -3.63
CA TYR A 59 -7.95 1.40 -4.22
C TYR A 59 -9.13 0.82 -5.00
N ASP A 60 -8.92 -0.26 -5.76
CA ASP A 60 -9.99 -0.95 -6.47
C ASP A 60 -11.00 -1.58 -5.49
N GLY A 61 -10.53 -2.12 -4.37
CA GLY A 61 -11.37 -2.56 -3.26
C GLY A 61 -12.26 -1.44 -2.74
N PHE A 62 -11.67 -0.29 -2.37
CA PHE A 62 -12.44 0.88 -1.92
C PHE A 62 -13.44 1.37 -2.97
N ARG A 63 -13.06 1.35 -4.25
CA ARG A 63 -13.95 1.72 -5.35
C ARG A 63 -15.14 0.77 -5.44
N HIS A 64 -14.90 -0.53 -5.31
CA HIS A 64 -15.96 -1.53 -5.31
C HIS A 64 -16.94 -1.31 -4.16
N ASP A 65 -16.44 -1.06 -2.95
CA ASP A 65 -17.27 -0.79 -1.78
C ASP A 65 -18.13 0.46 -1.96
N ILE A 66 -17.54 1.55 -2.48
CA ILE A 66 -18.28 2.79 -2.78
C ILE A 66 -19.37 2.52 -3.83
N ILE A 67 -19.07 1.74 -4.87
CA ILE A 67 -20.06 1.38 -5.89
C ILE A 67 -21.19 0.56 -5.25
N MET A 68 -20.86 -0.44 -4.44
CA MET A 68 -21.84 -1.26 -3.71
C MET A 68 -22.79 -0.40 -2.87
N PHE A 69 -22.26 0.56 -2.11
CA PHE A 69 -23.09 1.50 -1.34
C PHE A 69 -23.91 2.40 -2.23
N SER A 70 -23.30 2.95 -3.28
CA SER A 70 -23.99 3.85 -4.21
C SER A 70 -25.13 3.16 -4.95
N ASP A 71 -25.00 1.86 -5.22
CA ASP A 71 -26.01 1.08 -5.94
C ASP A 71 -27.11 0.50 -5.07
N SER A 72 -26.86 0.40 -3.77
CA SER A 72 -27.83 -0.06 -2.79
C SER A 72 -29.07 0.83 -2.75
N GLN A 73 -30.24 0.21 -2.84
CA GLN A 73 -31.53 0.90 -2.70
C GLN A 73 -31.66 1.61 -1.36
N LEU A 74 -30.99 1.09 -0.31
CA LEU A 74 -31.01 1.68 1.02
C LEU A 74 -30.46 3.12 1.01
N PHE A 75 -29.38 3.35 0.26
CA PHE A 75 -28.72 4.66 0.17
C PHE A 75 -29.38 5.57 -0.87
N LYS A 76 -29.92 5.00 -1.96
CA LYS A 76 -30.69 5.74 -2.98
C LYS A 76 -32.00 6.32 -2.44
N ASN A 77 -32.62 5.64 -1.47
CA ASN A 77 -33.91 6.02 -0.90
C ASN A 77 -33.80 6.92 0.33
N VAL A 78 -32.60 7.39 0.69
CA VAL A 78 -32.43 8.33 1.79
C VAL A 78 -33.03 9.68 1.41
N ASP A 79 -34.06 10.09 2.15
CA ASP A 79 -34.81 11.32 1.94
C ASP A 79 -34.32 12.45 2.85
N ASP A 80 -35.11 13.51 2.99
CA ASP A 80 -34.85 14.66 3.84
C ASP A 80 -35.14 14.40 5.32
N SER A 81 -35.57 13.19 5.71
CA SER A 81 -35.75 12.81 7.10
C SER A 81 -34.41 12.72 7.85
N VAL A 82 -33.28 12.74 7.14
CA VAL A 82 -31.95 12.66 7.74
C VAL A 82 -31.57 13.94 8.45
N GLN A 83 -31.06 13.81 9.67
CA GLN A 83 -30.68 14.96 10.47
C GLN A 83 -29.60 15.80 9.79
N THR A 84 -29.91 17.09 9.65
CA THR A 84 -29.04 18.10 9.04
C THR A 84 -28.28 18.85 10.12
N TYR A 85 -26.97 19.02 9.92
CA TYR A 85 -26.07 19.67 10.89
C TYR A 85 -25.50 21.00 10.38
N THR A 86 -25.95 21.50 9.22
CA THR A 86 -25.42 22.71 8.57
C THR A 86 -25.55 23.99 9.39
N LYS A 87 -26.48 24.04 10.35
CA LYS A 87 -26.69 25.18 11.27
C LYS A 87 -26.47 24.82 12.74
N ALA A 88 -26.01 23.60 13.02
CA ALA A 88 -25.83 23.12 14.38
C ALA A 88 -24.53 23.68 14.97
N GLN A 89 -24.59 24.18 16.21
CA GLN A 89 -23.41 24.54 17.01
C GLN A 89 -23.35 23.62 18.23
N ASN A 90 -22.23 22.92 18.46
CA ASN A 90 -22.02 22.04 19.61
C ASN A 90 -23.03 20.88 19.74
N VAL A 91 -23.55 20.36 18.63
CA VAL A 91 -24.50 19.23 18.66
C VAL A 91 -23.75 17.91 18.55
N LYS A 92 -24.08 16.97 19.45
CA LYS A 92 -23.62 15.57 19.32
C LYS A 92 -24.43 14.88 18.23
N ILE A 93 -23.76 14.36 17.21
CA ILE A 93 -24.37 13.56 16.14
C ILE A 93 -24.96 12.29 16.76
N LYS A 94 -26.25 12.02 16.51
CA LYS A 94 -26.98 10.84 17.02
C LYS A 94 -27.69 10.09 15.90
N SER A 95 -26.93 9.42 15.03
CA SER A 95 -27.50 8.67 13.90
C SER A 95 -28.21 7.35 14.28
N SER A 96 -28.12 6.89 15.53
CA SER A 96 -28.74 5.63 15.99
C SER A 96 -30.14 5.79 16.61
N ASP A 97 -30.50 7.01 17.03
CA ASP A 97 -31.67 7.26 17.88
C ASP A 97 -32.85 7.88 17.09
N ILE A 98 -32.69 8.06 15.78
CA ILE A 98 -33.64 8.78 14.92
C ILE A 98 -34.35 7.75 14.04
N GLY A 99 -35.68 7.77 14.06
CA GLY A 99 -36.51 6.87 13.26
C GLY A 99 -36.34 7.10 11.74
N GLY A 100 -36.95 6.25 10.92
CA GLY A 100 -36.86 6.34 9.46
C GLY A 100 -35.75 5.47 8.87
N HIS A 101 -35.03 6.00 7.88
CA HIS A 101 -34.00 5.26 7.14
C HIS A 101 -32.62 5.24 7.83
N GLU A 102 -32.38 6.13 8.80
CA GLU A 102 -31.08 6.27 9.48
C GLU A 102 -30.60 5.00 10.19
N PRO A 103 -31.43 4.26 10.96
CA PRO A 103 -30.94 3.09 11.70
C PRO A 103 -30.47 1.95 10.78
N ARG A 104 -31.10 1.82 9.60
CA ARG A 104 -30.73 0.80 8.60
C ARG A 104 -29.42 1.15 7.91
N VAL A 105 -29.25 2.42 7.54
CA VAL A 105 -27.99 2.94 6.99
C VAL A 105 -26.86 2.81 8.02
N TYR A 106 -27.16 3.11 9.29
CA TYR A 106 -26.24 2.96 10.41
C TYR A 106 -25.76 1.51 10.58
N GLU A 107 -26.66 0.53 10.59
CA GLU A 107 -26.27 -0.88 10.74
C GLU A 107 -25.42 -1.35 9.55
N SER A 108 -25.77 -0.95 8.33
CA SER A 108 -24.97 -1.25 7.14
C SER A 108 -23.55 -0.70 7.22
N PHE A 109 -23.38 0.53 7.73
CA PHE A 109 -22.05 1.07 7.99
C PHE A 109 -21.32 0.40 9.15
N LYS A 110 -22.04 -0.05 10.18
CA LYS A 110 -21.44 -0.78 11.30
C LYS A 110 -20.88 -2.14 10.85
N GLU A 111 -21.59 -2.86 10.00
CA GLU A 111 -21.10 -4.11 9.38
C GLU A 111 -19.87 -3.85 8.49
N PHE A 112 -19.87 -2.72 7.77
CA PHE A 112 -18.75 -2.29 6.96
C PHE A 112 -17.50 -1.94 7.79
N ASP A 113 -17.66 -1.15 8.86
CA ASP A 113 -16.56 -0.79 9.77
C ASP A 113 -15.98 -2.02 10.51
N GLN A 114 -16.80 -3.05 10.72
CA GLN A 114 -16.36 -4.34 11.28
C GLN A 114 -15.56 -5.17 10.25
N SER A 115 -15.98 -5.17 8.98
CA SER A 115 -15.29 -5.91 7.91
C SER A 115 -14.04 -5.19 7.40
N HIS A 116 -13.94 -3.87 7.56
CA HIS A 116 -12.82 -3.05 7.06
C HIS A 116 -12.11 -2.31 8.20
N PRO A 117 -11.36 -3.02 9.07
CA PRO A 117 -10.74 -2.43 10.27
C PRO A 117 -9.72 -1.32 9.97
N GLY A 118 -9.17 -1.27 8.74
CA GLY A 118 -8.25 -0.23 8.28
C GLY A 118 -8.92 1.12 7.97
N ILE A 119 -10.25 1.18 7.89
CA ILE A 119 -10.98 2.42 7.63
C ILE A 119 -11.16 3.18 8.96
N THR A 120 -10.73 4.43 8.97
CA THR A 120 -10.77 5.27 10.17
C THR A 120 -12.14 5.93 10.36
N PHE A 121 -12.73 6.43 9.27
CA PHE A 121 -14.03 7.07 9.27
C PHE A 121 -14.77 6.77 7.96
N THR A 122 -16.04 6.40 8.10
CA THR A 122 -16.99 6.33 6.99
C THR A 122 -18.04 7.41 7.23
N TYR A 123 -18.57 8.07 6.20
CA TYR A 123 -19.66 9.04 6.36
C TYR A 123 -20.53 9.09 5.11
N PHE A 124 -21.77 9.52 5.29
CA PHE A 124 -22.71 9.71 4.19
C PHE A 124 -23.36 11.09 4.29
N GLY A 125 -23.17 11.89 3.24
CA GLY A 125 -23.81 13.19 3.09
C GLY A 125 -24.98 13.10 2.11
N THR A 126 -26.13 13.65 2.48
CA THR A 126 -27.29 13.76 1.58
C THR A 126 -27.30 15.12 0.90
N ARG A 127 -27.96 15.21 -0.26
CA ARG A 127 -28.15 16.47 -0.99
C ARG A 127 -28.91 17.54 -0.20
N TYR A 128 -29.65 17.13 0.83
CA TYR A 128 -30.43 18.01 1.69
C TYR A 128 -29.62 18.58 2.87
N GLY A 129 -28.33 18.21 2.98
CA GLY A 129 -27.47 18.58 4.11
C GLY A 129 -27.54 17.60 5.29
N GLY A 130 -28.23 16.47 5.11
CA GLY A 130 -28.23 15.37 6.06
C GLY A 130 -26.85 14.73 6.16
N TYR A 131 -26.45 14.35 7.37
CA TYR A 131 -25.13 13.77 7.62
C TYR A 131 -25.24 12.56 8.54
N LEU A 132 -24.74 11.42 8.08
CA LEU A 132 -24.69 10.17 8.84
C LEU A 132 -23.24 9.77 9.10
N LEU A 133 -22.96 9.44 10.36
CA LEU A 133 -21.67 8.92 10.80
C LEU A 133 -21.88 7.63 11.61
N PRO A 134 -21.33 6.48 11.17
CA PRO A 134 -21.25 5.29 12.00
C PRO A 134 -20.39 5.60 13.23
N ARG A 135 -20.93 5.28 14.40
CA ARG A 135 -20.33 5.63 15.69
C ARG A 135 -19.22 4.62 16.00
N ARG A 136 -17.98 4.95 15.64
CA ARG A 136 -16.80 4.21 16.13
C ARG A 136 -16.04 4.90 17.27
N ARG A 137 -16.37 6.14 17.61
CA ARG A 137 -15.81 6.78 18.81
C ARG A 137 -16.68 7.92 19.30
N ASP A 138 -17.01 7.87 20.57
CA ASP A 138 -17.60 8.99 21.28
C ASP A 138 -16.76 10.24 21.05
N SER A 139 -17.41 11.37 20.78
CA SER A 139 -16.85 12.72 20.68
C SER A 139 -16.12 13.12 19.38
N VAL A 140 -16.89 13.32 18.30
CA VAL A 140 -16.62 14.47 17.43
C VAL A 140 -17.60 15.56 17.83
N LYS A 141 -17.10 16.62 18.47
CA LYS A 141 -17.85 17.87 18.63
C LYS A 141 -17.65 18.68 17.35
N LEU A 142 -18.75 19.01 16.68
CA LEU A 142 -18.77 20.04 15.63
C LEU A 142 -19.04 21.41 16.27
#